data_AF-A0A1S2VLU6-F1
#
_entry.id   AF-A0A1S2VLU6-F1
#
_cell.length_a   1.000
_cell.length_b   1.000
_cell.length_c   1.000
_cell.angle_alpha   90.00
_cell.angle_beta   90.00
_cell.angle_gamma   90.00
#
_symmetry.space_group_name_H-M   'P 1'
#
loop_
_entity.id
_entity.type
_entity.pdbx_description
1 polymer ?
#
loop_
_entity_poly.entity_id
_entity_poly.type
_entity_poly.pdbx_seq_one_letter_code
_entity_poly.pdbx_strand_id
1 'polypeptide(L)' 'MVIRIKKDAPASAIDEALKTLANQPKTARKGFDPKKYAGKIKFPADGLTYQKQVRDEWE' A
#
# COMPACT_ATOMS: atom_id res chain seq x y z
N MET A 1 -0.74 8.41 -0.29
CA MET A 1 0.64 8.69 -0.79
C MET A 1 1.41 7.38 -0.69
N VAL A 2 2.17 7.02 -1.71
CA VAL A 2 2.94 5.76 -1.73
C VAL A 2 4.38 6.12 -2.04
N ILE A 3 5.32 5.75 -1.17
CA ILE A 3 6.75 5.96 -1.41
C ILE A 3 7.30 4.66 -1.99
N ARG A 4 8.06 4.78 -3.08
CA ARG A 4 8.79 3.65 -3.66
C ARG A 4 10.22 3.70 -3.15
N ILE A 5 10.55 2.78 -2.24
CA ILE A 5 11.92 2.55 -1.79
C ILE A 5 12.49 1.39 -2.63
N LYS A 6 13.71 1.52 -3.13
CA LYS A 6 14.38 0.44 -3.86
C LYS A 6 14.71 -0.70 -2.90
N LYS A 7 14.63 -1.95 -3.37
CA LYS A 7 14.84 -3.15 -2.55
C LYS A 7 16.20 -3.18 -1.84
N ASP A 8 17.23 -2.62 -2.49
CA ASP A 8 18.61 -2.63 -1.98
C ASP A 8 18.99 -1.34 -1.22
N ALA A 9 18.00 -0.52 -0.84
CA ALA A 9 18.28 0.70 -0.09
C ALA A 9 18.75 0.37 1.33
N PRO A 10 19.76 1.09 1.86
CA PRO A 10 20.21 0.92 3.24
C PRO A 10 19.12 1.33 4.23
N ALA A 11 19.13 0.75 5.43
CA ALA A 11 18.12 1.03 6.47
C ALA A 11 18.00 2.52 6.82
N SER A 12 19.11 3.27 6.76
CA SER A 12 19.13 4.72 6.96
C SER A 12 18.26 5.50 5.97
N ALA A 13 18.15 5.03 4.72
CA ALA A 13 17.31 5.66 3.70
C ALA A 13 15.81 5.49 4.01
N ILE A 14 15.44 4.41 4.72
CA ILE A 14 14.07 4.19 5.18
C ILE A 14 13.75 5.18 6.32
N ASP A 15 14.66 5.32 7.27
CA ASP A 15 14.49 6.23 8.41
C ASP A 15 14.41 7.69 7.96
N GLU A 16 15.23 8.09 6.98
CA GLU A 16 15.16 9.41 6.37
C GLU A 16 13.83 9.64 5.66
N ALA A 17 13.38 8.69 4.83
CA ALA A 17 12.10 8.79 4.14
C ALA A 17 10.92 8.91 5.13
N LEU A 18 10.97 8.18 6.25
CA LEU A 18 9.98 8.27 7.34
C LEU A 18 10.03 9.63 8.04
N LYS A 19 11.21 10.18 8.31
CA LYS A 19 11.36 11.52 8.89
C LYS A 19 10.85 12.61 7.95
N THR A 20 11.13 12.52 6.65
CA THR A 20 10.62 13.48 5.66
C THR A 20 9.09 13.48 5.61
N LEU A 21 8.46 12.30 5.66
CA LEU A 21 7.01 12.16 5.77
C LEU A 21 6.44 12.78 7.06
N ALA A 22 7.10 12.51 8.19
CA ALA A 22 6.67 13.03 9.49
C ALA A 22 6.76 14.56 9.55
N ASN A 23 7.74 15.16 8.89
CA ASN A 23 7.98 16.61 8.91
C ASN A 23 7.24 17.40 7.82
N GLN A 24 6.46 16.74 6.96
CA GLN A 24 5.72 17.45 5.91
C GLN A 24 4.62 18.38 6.46
N PRO A 25 4.38 19.54 5.81
CA PRO A 25 3.31 20.45 6.18
C PRO A 25 1.95 19.75 6.18
N LYS A 26 1.08 20.06 7.16
CA LYS A 26 -0.28 19.48 7.25
C LYS A 26 -1.11 19.68 5.96
N THR A 27 -0.83 20.73 5.21
CA THR A 27 -1.46 21.06 3.92
C THR A 27 -1.00 20.15 2.76
N ALA A 28 0.20 19.58 2.83
CA ALA A 28 0.74 18.64 1.84
C ALA A 28 0.34 17.18 2.13
N ARG A 29 -0.08 16.89 3.36
CA ARG A 29 -0.61 15.57 3.74
C ARG A 29 -1.99 15.39 3.13
N LYS A 30 -2.06 14.80 1.93
CA LYS A 30 -3.32 14.21 1.44
C LYS A 30 -3.74 13.14 2.45
N GLY A 31 -4.74 13.46 3.28
CA GLY A 31 -5.28 12.55 4.27
C GLY A 31 -5.68 11.23 3.62
N PHE A 32 -5.49 10.14 4.34
CA PHE A 32 -6.13 8.89 3.98
C PHE A 32 -7.62 9.08 4.24
N ASP A 33 -8.45 8.94 3.20
CA ASP A 33 -9.89 8.91 3.35
C ASP A 33 -10.31 7.45 3.56
N PRO A 34 -10.51 7.00 4.81
CA PRO A 34 -10.95 5.64 5.08
C PRO A 34 -12.32 5.36 4.47
N LYS A 35 -13.20 6.36 4.29
CA LYS A 35 -14.53 6.15 3.71
C LYS A 35 -14.47 5.82 2.22
N LYS A 36 -13.47 6.33 1.50
CA LYS A 36 -13.25 5.98 0.09
C LYS A 36 -12.94 4.50 -0.13
N TYR A 37 -12.31 3.85 0.85
CA TYR A 37 -11.88 2.45 0.77
C TYR A 37 -12.66 1.52 1.73
N ALA A 38 -13.45 2.07 2.64
CA ALA A 38 -14.39 1.34 3.47
C ALA A 38 -15.65 1.06 2.67
N GLY A 39 -15.74 -0.15 2.11
CA GLY A 39 -16.89 -0.59 1.34
C GLY A 39 -16.75 -2.04 0.90
N LYS A 40 -17.84 -2.59 0.35
CA LYS A 40 -17.80 -3.91 -0.28
C LYS A 40 -17.10 -3.77 -1.63
N ILE A 41 -15.99 -4.48 -1.82
CA ILE A 41 -15.39 -4.64 -3.13
C ILE A 41 -16.36 -5.48 -3.97
N LYS A 42 -16.82 -4.93 -5.10
CA LYS A 42 -17.51 -5.74 -6.12
C LYS A 42 -16.45 -6.60 -6.78
N PHE A 43 -16.25 -7.79 -6.23
CA PHE A 43 -15.31 -8.74 -6.78
C PHE A 43 -15.92 -9.33 -8.07
N PRO A 44 -15.29 -9.14 -9.24
CA PRO A 44 -15.89 -9.50 -10.54
C PRO A 44 -15.84 -11.00 -10.82
N ALA A 45 -15.18 -11.78 -9.96
CA ALA A 45 -15.00 -13.22 -10.11
C ALA A 45 -15.65 -13.99 -8.96
N ASP A 46 -15.99 -15.24 -9.20
CA ASP A 46 -16.34 -16.17 -8.13
C ASP A 46 -15.12 -16.39 -7.21
N GLY A 47 -15.33 -16.30 -5.90
CA GLY A 47 -14.25 -16.31 -4.91
C GLY A 47 -13.44 -17.61 -4.91
N LEU A 48 -14.10 -18.74 -5.14
CA LEU A 48 -13.44 -20.05 -5.23
C LEU A 48 -12.59 -20.16 -6.50
N THR A 49 -13.08 -19.61 -7.61
CA THR A 49 -12.36 -19.59 -8.89
C THR A 49 -11.08 -18.78 -8.79
N TYR A 50 -11.14 -17.58 -8.20
CA TYR A 50 -9.94 -16.76 -7.96
C TYR A 50 -8.97 -17.44 -6.99
N GLN A 51 -9.49 -18.05 -5.91
CA GLN A 51 -8.66 -18.74 -4.93
C GLN A 51 -7.89 -19.92 -5.55
N LYS A 52 -8.48 -20.65 -6.50
CA LYS A 52 -7.78 -21.73 -7.22
C LYS A 52 -6.67 -21.19 -8.14
N GLN A 53 -6.86 -20.03 -8.77
CA GLN A 53 -5.85 -19.42 -9.64
C GLN A 53 -4.60 -18.98 -8.89
N VAL A 54 -4.78 -18.36 -7.73
CA VAL A 54 -3.67 -17.79 -6.93
C VAL A 54 -3.02 -18.84 -6.00
N ARG A 55 -3.64 -20.01 -5.84
CA ARG A 55 -3.16 -21.06 -4.93
C ARG A 55 -1.76 -21.55 -5.28
N ASP A 56 -1.47 -21.64 -6.56
CA ASP A 56 -0.24 -22.22 -7.08
C ASP A 56 0.84 -21.13 -7.32
N GLU A 57 0.54 -19.85 -7.03
CA GLU A 57 1.49 -18.72 -7.20
C GLU A 57 2.52 -18.61 -6.05
N TRP A 58 2.42 -19.47 -5.03
CA TRP A 58 3.31 -19.47 -3.86
C TRP A 58 4.31 -20.65 -3.83
N GLU A 59 4.38 -21.45 -4.90
CA GLU A 59 5.52 -22.37 -5.15
C GLU A 59 6.70 -21.62 -5.77
#